data_AF-A0A0F9LQT2-F1
#
_entry.id   AF-A0A0F9LQT2-F1
#
_cell.length_a   1.000
_cell.length_b   1.000
_cell.length_c   1.000
_cell.angle_alpha   90.00
_cell.angle_beta   90.00
_cell.angle_gamma   90.00
#
_symmetry.space_group_name_H-M   'P 1'
#
loop_
_entity.id
_entity.type
_entity.pdbx_description
1 polymer ?
#
loop_
_entity_poly.entity_id
_entity_poly.type
_entity_poly.pdbx_seq_one_letter_code
_entity_poly.pdbx_strand_id
1 'polypeptide(L)' 'MIKAFFVYILLAVTCFAAWLTHVIVTIKAAAWILLLSGAIFAPIGIVHGISIWFGASWV' A
#
# COMPACT_ATOMS: atom_id res chain seq x y z
N MET A 1 -20.73 11.73 15.34
CA MET A 1 -19.90 12.55 14.42
C MET A 1 -18.40 12.36 14.68
N ILE A 2 -17.90 12.52 15.91
CA ILE A 2 -16.46 12.35 16.23
C ILE A 2 -15.88 10.96 15.90
N LYS A 3 -16.65 9.88 16.10
CA LYS A 3 -16.19 8.50 15.82
C LYS A 3 -15.88 8.28 14.33
N ALA A 4 -16.73 8.82 13.44
CA ALA A 4 -16.52 8.70 12.00
C ALA A 4 -15.24 9.40 11.55
N PHE A 5 -14.93 10.57 12.14
CA PHE A 5 -13.70 11.30 11.86
C PHE A 5 -12.45 10.45 12.14
N PHE A 6 -12.36 9.82 13.31
CA PHE A 6 -11.23 8.94 13.63
C PHE A 6 -11.15 7.72 12.71
N VAL A 7 -12.29 7.16 12.30
CA VAL A 7 -12.32 6.04 11.34
C VAL A 7 -11.72 6.46 10.00
N TYR A 8 -12.07 7.64 9.47
CA TYR A 8 -11.51 8.12 8.22
C TYR A 8 -10.01 8.41 8.31
N ILE A 9 -9.53 8.95 9.43
CA ILE A 9 -8.10 9.15 9.67
C ILE A 9 -7.36 7.81 9.67
N LEU A 10 -7.87 6.83 10.42
CA LEU A 10 -7.26 5.51 10.50
C LEU A 10 -7.20 4.86 9.12
N LEU A 11 -8.29 4.92 8.34
CA LEU A 11 -8.32 4.38 6.99
C LEU A 11 -7.27 5.05 6.09
N ALA A 12 -7.18 6.38 6.10
CA ALA A 12 -6.21 7.12 5.29
C ALA A 12 -4.76 6.75 5.65
N VAL A 13 -4.45 6.70 6.94
CA VAL A 13 -3.11 6.33 7.44
C VAL A 13 -2.77 4.88 7.08
N THR A 14 -3.71 3.94 7.24
CA THR A 14 -3.51 2.54 6.88
C THR A 14 -3.29 2.37 5.38
N CYS A 15 -4.11 2.99 4.54
CA CYS A 15 -3.93 2.95 3.08
C CYS A 15 -2.58 3.54 2.66
N PHE A 16 -2.18 4.68 3.24
CA PHE A 16 -0.90 5.30 2.93
C PHE A 16 0.29 4.41 3.37
N ALA A 17 0.23 3.83 4.57
CA ALA A 17 1.26 2.90 5.05
C ALA A 17 1.38 1.65 4.16
N ALA A 18 0.26 1.11 3.69
CA ALA A 18 0.25 -0.03 2.77
C ALA A 18 0.88 0.35 1.42
N TRP A 19 0.46 1.48 0.84
CA TRP A 19 1.03 1.97 -0.41
C TRP A 19 2.54 2.23 -0.29
N LEU A 20 3.01 2.79 0.83
CA LEU A 20 4.44 3.00 1.09
C LEU A 20 5.19 1.67 1.19
N THR A 21 4.59 0.67 1.83
CA THR A 21 5.15 -0.70 1.87
C THR A 21 5.38 -1.23 0.46
N HIS A 22 4.40 -1.08 -0.43
CA HIS A 22 4.53 -1.46 -1.83
C HIS A 22 5.73 -0.76 -2.50
N VAL A 23 5.79 0.58 -2.45
CA VAL A 23 6.86 1.34 -3.11
C VAL A 23 8.24 0.87 -2.64
N ILE A 24 8.42 0.70 -1.32
CA ILE A 24 9.70 0.27 -0.73
C ILE A 24 10.07 -1.14 -1.16
N VAL A 25 9.11 -2.07 -1.19
CA VAL A 25 9.36 -3.47 -1.55
C VAL A 25 9.68 -3.58 -3.04
N THR A 26 8.87 -2.98 -3.91
CA THR A 26 9.02 -3.11 -5.37
C THR A 26 10.23 -2.37 -5.91
N ILE A 27 10.62 -1.23 -5.31
CA ILE A 27 11.85 -0.53 -5.71
C ILE A 27 13.11 -1.33 -5.33
N LYS A 28 13.12 -1.96 -4.14
CA LYS A 28 14.23 -2.82 -3.69
C LYS A 28 14.36 -4.08 -4.54
N ALA A 29 13.24 -4.61 -5.03
CA ALA A 29 13.19 -5.78 -5.90
C ALA A 29 13.38 -5.46 -7.40
N ALA A 30 13.54 -4.19 -7.78
CA ALA A 30 13.55 -3.74 -9.17
C ALA A 30 12.33 -4.22 -9.99
N ALA A 31 11.17 -4.37 -9.34
CA ALA A 31 9.91 -4.80 -9.95
C ALA A 31 9.21 -3.61 -10.62
N TRP A 32 9.81 -3.08 -11.69
CA TRP A 32 9.44 -1.78 -12.28
C TRP A 32 7.99 -1.69 -12.75
N ILE A 33 7.45 -2.74 -13.37
CA ILE A 33 6.06 -2.73 -13.84
C ILE A 33 5.10 -2.67 -12.65
N LEU A 34 5.37 -3.46 -11.61
CA LEU A 34 4.55 -3.47 -10.41
C LEU A 34 4.65 -2.14 -9.65
N LEU A 35 5.87 -1.61 -9.50
CA LEU A 35 6.14 -0.29 -8.91
C LEU A 35 5.36 0.81 -9.63
N LEU A 36 5.45 0.88 -10.96
CA LEU A 36 4.74 1.88 -11.75
C LEU A 36 3.22 1.69 -11.66
N SER A 37 2.75 0.45 -11.63
CA SER A 37 1.31 0.14 -11.50
C SER A 37 0.74 0.71 -10.20
N GLY A 38 1.42 0.53 -9.07
CA GLY A 38 0.98 1.09 -7.79
C GLY A 38 1.27 2.58 -7.62
N ALA A 39 2.26 3.14 -8.33
CA ALA A 39 2.53 4.57 -8.35
C ALA A 39 1.48 5.36 -9.15
N ILE A 40 1.02 4.82 -10.29
CA ILE A 40 -0.01 5.43 -11.14
C ILE A 40 -1.41 5.15 -10.60
N PHE A 41 -1.64 3.94 -10.08
CA PHE A 41 -2.93 3.52 -9.55
C PHE A 41 -2.77 3.00 -8.12
N ALA A 42 -2.84 3.92 -7.16
CA ALA A 42 -2.63 3.67 -5.73
C ALA A 42 -3.36 2.43 -5.16
N PRO A 43 -4.60 2.08 -5.57
CA PRO A 43 -5.25 0.87 -5.10
C PRO A 43 -4.45 -0.43 -5.32
N ILE A 44 -3.70 -0.55 -6.42
CA ILE A 44 -2.82 -1.71 -6.67
C ILE A 44 -1.72 -1.77 -5.60
N GLY A 45 -1.07 -0.63 -5.34
CA GLY A 45 -0.02 -0.54 -4.32
C GLY A 45 -0.55 -0.81 -2.91
N ILE A 46 -1.77 -0.37 -2.60
CA ILE A 46 -2.42 -0.66 -1.31
C ILE A 46 -2.67 -2.16 -1.15
N VAL A 47 -3.30 -2.82 -2.14
CA VAL A 47 -3.59 -4.26 -2.07
C VAL A 47 -2.31 -5.09 -1.97
N HIS A 48 -1.29 -4.76 -2.77
CA HIS A 48 0.01 -5.42 -2.69
C HIS A 48 0.66 -5.19 -1.32
N GLY A 49 0.73 -3.95 -0.84
CA GLY A 49 1.31 -3.63 0.47
C GLY A 49 0.60 -4.32 1.63
N ILE A 50 -0.73 -4.38 1.60
CA ILE A 50 -1.52 -5.16 2.57
C ILE A 50 -1.14 -6.64 2.49
N SER A 51 -1.04 -7.22 1.29
CA SER A 51 -0.67 -8.63 1.13
C SER A 51 0.68 -8.96 1.78
N ILE A 52 1.66 -8.05 1.69
CA ILE A 52 2.97 -8.19 2.36
C ILE A 52 2.83 -8.22 3.88
N TRP A 53 1.95 -7.41 4.47
CA TRP A 53 1.70 -7.44 5.93
C TRP A 53 1.11 -8.78 6.40
N PHE A 54 0.35 -9.45 5.53
CA PHE A 54 -0.18 -10.79 5.78
C PHE A 54 0.77 -11.92 5.37
N GLY A 55 2.05 -11.60 5.12
CA GLY A 55 3.10 -12.60 4.89
C GLY A 55 3.21 -13.08 3.44
N ALA A 56 2.55 -12.42 2.49
CA ALA A 56 2.80 -12.68 1.08
C ALA A 56 4.26 -12.31 0.72
N SER A 57 4.89 -13.09 -0.14
CA SER A 57 6.31 -12.96 -0.51
C SER A 57 6.55 -12.64 -1.99
N TRP A 58 5.48 -12.41 -2.76
CA TRP A 58 5.60 -12.06 -4.17
C TRP A 58 6.00 -10.59 -4.33
N VAL A 59 6.81 -10.33 -5.35
CA VAL A 59 7.30 -9.01 -5.78
C VAL A 59 7.39 -8.97 -7.30
#